data_AF-A0ABD6BJC2-F1
#
_entry.id   AF-A0ABD6BJC2-F1
#
_cell.length_a   1.000
_cell.length_b   1.000
_cell.length_c   1.000
_cell.angle_alpha   90.00
_cell.angle_beta   90.00
_cell.angle_gamma   90.00
#
_symmetry.space_group_name_H-M   'P 1'
#
loop_
_entity.id
_entity.type
_entity.pdbx_description
1 polymer ?
#
loop_
_entity_poly.entity_id
_entity_poly.type
_entity_poly.pdbx_seq_one_letter_code
_entity_poly.pdbx_strand_id
1 'polypeptide(L)' 'MPYQFECLTGSCQFMIRSSSADEVERLVRAHARMTHNSRLTVADIKRCTERVEVA' A
#
# COMPACT_ATOMS: atom_id res chain seq x y z
N MET A 1 -3.36 7.11 -11.23
CA MET A 1 -3.31 8.01 -10.05
C MET A 1 -2.16 7.56 -9.16
N PRO A 2 -1.41 8.47 -8.52
CA PRO A 2 -0.42 8.08 -7.53
C PRO A 2 -1.08 7.77 -6.18
N TYR A 3 -0.58 6.74 -5.54
CA TYR A 3 -0.91 6.34 -4.19
C TYR A 3 0.39 6.30 -3.39
N GLN A 4 0.38 6.87 -2.19
CA GLN A 4 1.46 6.74 -1.23
C GLN A 4 1.10 5.64 -0.23
N PHE A 5 2.03 4.75 0.03
CA PHE A 5 1.86 3.70 1.02
C PHE A 5 2.99 3.74 2.07
N GLU A 6 2.60 3.63 3.34
CA GLU A 6 3.50 3.52 4.48
C GLU A 6 3.24 2.23 5.24
N CYS A 7 4.20 1.31 5.21
CA CYS A 7 4.05 0.00 5.83
C CYS A 7 4.08 0.09 7.36
N LEU A 8 3.15 -0.60 8.03
CA LEU A 8 3.16 -0.71 9.50
C LEU A 8 4.27 -1.63 10.01
N THR A 9 4.73 -2.55 9.16
CA THR A 9 5.69 -3.59 9.53
C THR A 9 7.08 -3.21 9.03
N GLY A 10 7.61 -2.09 9.50
CA GLY A 10 8.98 -1.64 9.19
C GLY A 10 9.03 -0.22 8.66
N SER A 11 10.22 0.24 8.27
CA SER A 11 10.46 1.58 7.73
C SER A 11 10.37 1.61 6.19
N CYS A 12 9.34 0.97 5.64
CA CYS A 12 9.11 0.94 4.19
C CYS A 12 8.06 1.99 3.80
N GLN A 13 8.45 2.92 2.93
CA GLN A 13 7.56 3.92 2.35
C GLN A 13 7.79 3.95 0.83
N PHE A 14 6.72 3.85 0.04
CA PHE A 14 6.82 3.85 -1.41
C PHE A 14 5.56 4.38 -2.09
N MET A 15 5.71 4.76 -3.36
CA MET A 15 4.64 5.29 -4.20
C MET A 15 4.23 4.25 -5.25
N ILE A 16 2.94 3.97 -5.35
CA ILE A 16 2.35 3.09 -6.37
C ILE A 16 1.58 3.97 -7.36
N ARG A 17 1.86 3.83 -8.65
CA ARG A 17 1.06 4.48 -9.71
C ARG A 17 0.12 3.44 -10.31
N SER A 18 -1.17 3.56 -10.03
CA SER A 18 -2.22 2.73 -10.62
C SER A 18 -3.51 3.53 -10.81
N SER A 19 -4.37 3.13 -11.74
CA SER A 19 -5.73 3.66 -11.87
C SER A 19 -6.77 2.89 -11.05
N SER A 20 -6.38 1.78 -10.38
CA SER A 20 -7.27 0.90 -9.64
C SER A 20 -6.85 0.75 -8.18
N ALA A 21 -7.75 1.11 -7.25
CA ALA A 21 -7.51 0.91 -5.83
C ALA A 21 -7.35 -0.58 -5.46
N ASP A 22 -8.08 -1.48 -6.12
CA ASP A 22 -7.97 -2.93 -5.89
C ASP A 22 -6.59 -3.47 -6.28
N GLU A 23 -6.00 -2.92 -7.34
CA GLU A 23 -4.63 -3.26 -7.74
C GLU A 23 -3.61 -2.78 -6.70
N VAL A 24 -3.78 -1.55 -6.20
CA VAL A 24 -2.94 -1.01 -5.12
C VAL A 24 -3.02 -1.90 -3.88
N GLU A 25 -4.23 -2.31 -3.46
CA GLU A 25 -4.40 -3.21 -2.31
C GLU A 25 -3.68 -4.55 -2.51
N ARG A 26 -3.75 -5.13 -3.72
CA ARG A 26 -3.06 -6.39 -4.04
C ARG A 26 -1.53 -6.23 -3.97
N LEU A 27 -0.99 -5.14 -4.49
CA LEU A 27 0.45 -4.85 -4.48
C LEU A 27 0.98 -4.66 -3.06
N VAL A 28 0.27 -3.87 -2.24
CA VAL A 28 0.60 -3.65 -0.83
C VAL A 28 0.57 -4.97 -0.05
N ARG A 29 -0.47 -5.79 -0.25
CA ARG A 29 -0.58 -7.09 0.41
C ARG A 29 0.55 -8.04 0.00
N ALA A 30 0.92 -8.04 -1.28
CA ALA A 30 2.04 -8.83 -1.77
C ALA A 30 3.36 -8.41 -1.13
N HIS A 31 3.62 -7.09 -1.03
CA HIS A 31 4.79 -6.55 -0.35
C HIS A 31 4.87 -7.00 1.11
N ALA A 32 3.82 -6.80 1.91
CA ALA A 32 3.82 -7.19 3.31
C ALA A 32 4.09 -8.70 3.49
N ARG A 33 3.53 -9.53 2.62
CA ARG A 33 3.72 -10.98 2.65
C ARG A 33 5.14 -11.39 2.25
N MET A 34 5.69 -10.80 1.20
CA MET A 34 6.99 -11.21 0.65
C MET A 34 8.16 -10.61 1.44
N THR A 35 8.05 -9.36 1.87
CA THR A 35 9.15 -8.62 2.52
C THR A 35 9.16 -8.80 4.04
N HIS A 36 7.99 -8.91 4.66
CA HIS A 36 7.87 -8.93 6.13
C HIS A 36 7.24 -10.22 6.68
N ASN A 37 6.94 -11.20 5.82
CA ASN A 37 6.18 -12.40 6.15
C ASN A 37 4.89 -12.10 6.94
N SER A 38 4.30 -10.93 6.69
CA SER A 38 3.20 -10.35 7.46
C SER A 38 1.92 -10.30 6.64
N ARG A 39 0.78 -10.32 7.33
CA ARG A 39 -0.54 -10.18 6.71
C ARG A 39 -1.17 -8.87 7.15
N LEU A 40 -1.43 -7.99 6.19
CA LEU A 40 -2.21 -6.77 6.40
C LEU A 40 -3.69 -7.06 6.15
N THR A 41 -4.55 -6.57 7.04
CA THR A 41 -6.00 -6.57 6.80
C THR A 41 -6.36 -5.48 5.79
N VAL A 42 -7.56 -5.54 5.21
CA VAL A 42 -8.05 -4.46 4.32
C VAL A 42 -8.10 -3.11 5.07
N ALA A 43 -8.47 -3.14 6.36
CA ALA A 43 -8.48 -1.94 7.18
C ALA A 43 -7.08 -1.33 7.37
N ASP A 44 -6.06 -2.17 7.58
CA ASP A 44 -4.67 -1.71 7.67
C ASP A 44 -4.20 -1.10 6.35
N ILE A 45 -4.48 -1.77 5.23
CA ILE A 45 -4.09 -1.29 3.90
C ILE A 45 -4.71 0.08 3.63
N LYS A 46 -6.01 0.26 3.91
CA LYS A 46 -6.69 1.55 3.71
C LYS A 46 -6.16 2.65 4.63
N ARG A 47 -5.82 2.31 5.88
CA ARG A 47 -5.23 3.26 6.83
C ARG A 47 -3.83 3.73 6.38
N CYS A 48 -3.09 2.85 5.72
CA CYS A 48 -1.70 3.06 5.34
C CYS A 48 -1.50 3.51 3.90
N THR A 49 -2.57 3.53 3.10
CA THR A 49 -2.56 3.93 1.70
C THR A 49 -3.32 5.23 1.55
N GLU A 50 -2.61 6.29 1.16
CA GLU A 50 -3.20 7.58 0.83
C GLU A 50 -3.22 7.78 -0.68
N ARG A 51 -4.35 8.22 -1.23
CA ARG A 51 -4.43 8.61 -2.63
C ARG A 51 -3.91 10.03 -2.76
N VAL A 52 -2.86 10.22 -3.56
CA VAL A 52 -2.27 11.54 -3.79
C VAL A 52 -2.92 12.14 -5.03
N GLU A 53 -3.63 13.25 -4.85
CA GLU A 53 -4.13 14.05 -5.97
C GLU A 53 -2.98 14.93 -6.46
N VAL A 54 -2.61 14.77 -7.73
CA VAL A 54 -1.63 15.66 -8.36
C VAL A 54 -2.41 16.87 -8.84
N ALA A 55 -2.12 18.03 -8.25
CA ALA A 55 -2.70 19.33 -8.58
C ALA A 55 -2.37 19.78 -10.01
#